data_AF-A0A4S8IHP7-F1
#
_entry.id   AF-A0A4S8IHP7-F1
#
_cell.length_a   1.000
_cell.length_b   1.000
_cell.length_c   1.000
_cell.angle_alpha   90.00
_cell.angle_beta   90.00
_cell.angle_gamma   90.00
#
_symmetry.space_group_name_H-M   'P 1'
#
loop_
_entity.id
_entity.type
_entity.pdbx_description
1 polymer ?
#
loop_
_entity_poly.entity_id
_entity_poly.type
_entity_poly.pdbx_seq_one_letter_code
_entity_poly.pdbx_strand_id
1 'polypeptide(L)'
;MQRAIPLLAASLLLLAAAATFPVARGHNITKILAQHPEFSTFNHYLSATHLASEINRRLTITVLAVDNAGMSDLLAKHLSLLTLRNVLSLHILSDYYSSRKLHQLSRGSTISSSVFQSSGHAPGTTGYINITDHRRGKVTFITEDAGGAPPAVLVKSLKEIPYNISILQISTILSSPEAEAPVAAPTPVNLTVLLAKKGCKAFADLLLASPDVLQIFEDNLDVGLTVFCPSDGAVRAFGPKYKNLTADGKASLLLYHGVPAYYSPQLLKTNNGFFTTLATTSRNKNFHYTVRTDGDAITVKTRVVTATITSTILDQDPDAVYAINKVLQPRELFKIPEVVEADAPAPASKKSKHAAAGPEESPADEEASDNSALSLSAAGRWLTAAMAATLAAAVIVVV
;
A
#
# COMPACT_ATOMS: atom_id res chain seq x y z
N MET A 1 17.22 -4.41 55.92
CA MET A 1 17.56 -4.32 54.48
C MET A 1 17.05 -5.56 53.77
N GLN A 2 16.59 -5.43 52.52
CA GLN A 2 15.98 -6.47 51.66
C GLN A 2 14.46 -6.71 51.83
N ARG A 3 13.69 -6.24 50.85
CA ARG A 3 12.93 -7.04 49.84
C ARG A 3 11.72 -6.24 49.35
N ALA A 4 11.96 -5.26 48.47
CA ALA A 4 10.91 -4.53 47.74
C ALA A 4 11.29 -4.41 46.25
N ILE A 5 11.75 -5.50 45.63
CA ILE A 5 12.27 -5.49 44.24
C ILE A 5 11.51 -6.41 43.24
N PRO A 6 10.57 -7.33 43.58
CA PRO A 6 10.09 -8.26 42.55
C PRO A 6 9.02 -7.67 41.61
N LEU A 7 8.30 -6.60 42.00
CA LEU A 7 7.18 -6.09 41.21
C LEU A 7 7.56 -5.10 40.08
N LEU A 8 8.68 -4.39 40.20
CA LEU A 8 9.18 -3.53 39.10
C LEU A 8 9.83 -4.34 37.97
N ALA A 9 10.42 -5.50 38.28
CA ALA A 9 11.04 -6.36 37.28
C ALA A 9 10.02 -7.03 36.34
N ALA A 10 8.82 -7.37 36.86
CA ALA A 10 7.77 -8.02 36.06
C ALA A 10 7.12 -7.07 35.05
N SER A 11 6.95 -5.79 35.40
CA SER A 11 6.37 -4.79 34.49
C SER A 11 7.35 -4.37 33.38
N LEU A 12 8.66 -4.37 33.68
CA LEU A 12 9.71 -4.10 32.69
C LEU A 12 9.91 -5.27 31.71
N LEU A 13 9.68 -6.52 32.14
CA LEU A 13 9.72 -7.69 31.25
C LEU A 13 8.50 -7.78 30.30
N LEU A 14 7.31 -7.33 30.72
CA LEU A 14 6.15 -7.27 29.82
C LEU A 14 6.22 -6.12 28.80
N LEU A 15 6.95 -5.04 29.10
CA LEU A 15 7.20 -3.96 28.13
C LEU A 15 8.35 -4.27 27.16
N ALA A 16 9.28 -5.16 27.55
CA ALA A 16 10.34 -5.66 26.67
C ALA A 16 9.84 -6.72 25.66
N ALA A 17 8.72 -7.40 25.94
CA ALA A 17 8.11 -8.36 25.02
C ALA A 17 7.26 -7.71 23.89
N ALA A 18 7.01 -6.40 23.95
CA ALA A 18 6.25 -5.67 22.93
C ALA A 18 7.12 -5.03 21.83
N ALA A 19 8.45 -5.22 21.85
CA ALA A 19 9.39 -4.47 21.02
C ALA A 19 10.21 -5.33 20.03
N THR A 20 9.70 -6.48 19.59
CA THR A 20 10.24 -7.17 18.41
C THR A 20 9.13 -7.53 17.43
N PHE A 21 8.43 -6.52 16.92
CA PHE A 21 7.90 -6.67 15.57
C PHE A 21 9.12 -6.75 14.65
N PRO A 22 9.35 -7.86 13.93
CA PRO A 22 10.37 -7.87 12.90
C PRO A 22 10.03 -6.73 11.94
N VAL A 23 10.91 -5.73 11.86
CA VAL A 23 10.87 -4.77 10.76
C VAL A 23 10.90 -5.64 9.51
N ALA A 24 9.79 -5.65 8.75
CA ALA A 24 9.68 -6.45 7.55
C ALA A 24 10.87 -6.11 6.65
N ARG A 25 11.84 -7.02 6.58
CA ARG A 25 12.88 -6.93 5.54
C ARG A 25 12.13 -7.16 4.25
N GLY A 26 11.91 -6.08 3.50
CA GLY A 26 11.34 -6.18 2.16
C GLY A 26 12.14 -7.20 1.36
N HIS A 27 11.44 -8.11 0.67
CA HIS A 27 12.08 -9.02 -0.28
C HIS A 27 12.44 -8.27 -1.55
N ASN A 28 13.40 -8.83 -2.28
CA ASN A 28 13.70 -8.41 -3.63
C ASN A 28 13.79 -9.66 -4.52
N ILE A 29 12.76 -9.88 -5.33
CA ILE A 29 12.63 -11.08 -6.16
C ILE A 29 13.83 -11.27 -7.10
N THR A 30 14.34 -10.18 -7.68
CA THR A 30 15.43 -10.28 -8.66
C THR A 30 16.75 -10.64 -8.00
N LYS A 31 17.00 -10.16 -6.78
CA LYS A 31 18.16 -10.57 -5.96
C LYS A 31 18.07 -12.01 -5.46
N ILE A 32 16.87 -12.50 -5.18
CA ILE A 32 16.67 -13.88 -4.75
C ILE A 32 16.89 -14.81 -5.95
N LEU A 33 16.23 -14.56 -7.09
CA LEU A 33 16.38 -15.37 -8.30
C LEU A 33 17.79 -15.28 -8.92
N ALA A 34 18.53 -14.19 -8.73
CA ALA A 34 19.92 -14.09 -9.17
C ALA A 34 20.86 -15.13 -8.53
N GLN A 35 20.46 -15.74 -7.40
CA GLN A 35 21.19 -16.84 -6.75
C GLN A 35 20.94 -18.20 -7.41
N HIS A 36 20.02 -18.27 -8.38
CA HIS A 36 19.59 -19.48 -9.08
C HIS A 36 19.70 -19.29 -10.60
N PRO A 37 20.88 -19.58 -11.21
CA PRO A 37 21.14 -19.35 -12.63
C PRO A 37 20.16 -20.04 -13.58
N GLU A 38 19.53 -21.13 -13.14
CA GLU A 38 18.51 -21.86 -13.91
C GLU A 38 17.19 -21.08 -14.09
N PHE A 39 17.03 -19.93 -13.43
CA PHE A 39 15.88 -19.02 -13.56
C PHE A 39 16.27 -17.64 -14.13
N SER A 40 17.46 -17.51 -14.72
CA SER A 40 17.96 -16.22 -15.22
C SER A 40 17.05 -15.59 -16.28
N THR A 41 16.47 -16.39 -17.17
CA THR A 41 15.53 -15.92 -18.20
C THR A 41 14.24 -15.42 -17.58
N PHE A 42 13.65 -16.18 -16.64
CA PHE A 42 12.46 -15.76 -15.92
C PHE A 42 12.70 -14.45 -15.14
N ASN A 43 13.84 -14.35 -14.45
CA ASN A 43 14.24 -13.14 -13.71
C ASN A 43 14.42 -11.91 -14.62
N HIS A 44 15.03 -12.11 -15.81
CA HIS A 44 15.16 -11.06 -16.81
C HIS A 44 13.79 -10.54 -17.23
N TYR A 45 12.85 -11.42 -17.59
CA TYR A 45 11.54 -10.99 -18.04
C TYR A 45 10.64 -10.45 -16.94
N LEU A 46 10.78 -10.90 -15.68
CA LEU A 46 10.13 -10.20 -14.55
C LEU A 46 10.59 -8.73 -14.45
N SER A 47 11.86 -8.46 -14.77
CA SER A 47 12.40 -7.10 -14.77
C SER A 47 11.92 -6.31 -15.99
N ALA A 48 12.03 -6.89 -17.19
CA ALA A 48 11.64 -6.25 -18.45
C ALA A 48 10.14 -5.96 -18.55
N THR A 49 9.30 -6.75 -17.86
CA THR A 49 7.84 -6.55 -17.80
C THR A 49 7.39 -5.77 -16.57
N HIS A 50 8.32 -5.28 -15.75
CA HIS A 50 8.05 -4.54 -14.50
C HIS A 50 7.34 -5.31 -13.38
N LEU A 51 7.02 -6.59 -13.59
CA LEU A 51 6.44 -7.46 -12.56
C LEU A 51 7.35 -7.61 -11.33
N ALA A 52 8.67 -7.48 -11.49
CA ALA A 52 9.60 -7.46 -10.36
C ALA A 52 9.30 -6.33 -9.37
N SER A 53 8.99 -5.12 -9.86
CA SER A 53 8.62 -3.99 -9.01
C SER A 53 7.32 -4.26 -8.28
N GLU A 54 6.34 -4.83 -8.98
CA GLU A 54 5.05 -5.19 -8.42
C GLU A 54 5.16 -6.25 -7.31
N ILE A 55 5.91 -7.33 -7.55
CA ILE A 55 6.18 -8.38 -6.57
C ILE A 55 6.83 -7.79 -5.31
N ASN A 56 7.81 -6.90 -5.48
CA ASN A 56 8.58 -6.33 -4.37
C ASN A 56 7.79 -5.34 -3.50
N ARG A 57 6.67 -4.81 -4.00
CA ARG A 57 5.80 -3.88 -3.25
C ARG A 57 4.69 -4.58 -2.47
N ARG A 58 4.43 -5.86 -2.72
CA ARG A 58 3.35 -6.61 -2.07
C ARG A 58 3.81 -7.14 -0.70
N LEU A 59 2.89 -7.10 0.27
CA LEU A 59 3.14 -7.60 1.64
C LEU A 59 3.06 -9.12 1.73
N THR A 60 2.31 -9.74 0.82
CA THR A 60 2.12 -11.18 0.76
C THR A 60 2.03 -11.58 -0.72
N ILE A 61 2.81 -12.56 -1.14
CA ILE A 61 2.89 -13.00 -2.55
C ILE A 61 3.47 -14.41 -2.67
N THR A 62 3.03 -15.18 -3.67
CA THR A 62 3.68 -16.42 -4.11
C THR A 62 4.10 -16.29 -5.58
N VAL A 63 5.36 -16.57 -5.89
CA VAL A 63 5.92 -16.55 -7.24
C VAL A 63 6.16 -17.99 -7.69
N LEU A 64 5.48 -18.41 -8.75
CA LEU A 64 5.64 -19.69 -9.42
C LEU A 64 6.74 -19.56 -10.47
N ALA A 65 7.99 -19.78 -10.06
CA ALA A 65 9.14 -19.63 -10.93
C ALA A 65 9.22 -20.78 -11.96
N VAL A 66 9.55 -20.44 -13.19
CA VAL A 66 9.78 -21.41 -14.28
C VAL A 66 11.23 -21.32 -14.71
N ASP A 67 11.87 -22.47 -14.90
CA ASP A 67 13.27 -22.52 -15.30
C ASP A 67 13.47 -22.07 -16.76
N ASN A 68 14.74 -21.95 -17.15
CA ASN A 68 15.11 -21.49 -18.48
C ASN A 68 14.57 -22.37 -19.61
N ALA A 69 14.35 -23.68 -19.37
CA ALA A 69 13.79 -24.58 -20.37
C ALA A 69 12.30 -24.27 -20.58
N GLY A 70 11.52 -24.19 -19.51
CA GLY A 70 10.10 -23.80 -19.61
C GLY A 70 9.91 -22.38 -20.15
N MET A 71 10.81 -21.45 -19.83
CA MET A 71 10.80 -20.11 -20.44
C MET A 71 11.12 -20.15 -21.94
N SER A 72 12.02 -21.03 -22.39
CA SER A 72 12.36 -21.17 -23.81
C SER A 72 11.13 -21.55 -24.65
N ASP A 73 10.28 -22.43 -24.13
CA ASP A 73 9.04 -22.84 -24.82
C ASP A 73 8.07 -21.66 -25.00
N LEU A 74 7.99 -20.76 -24.00
CA LEU A 74 7.17 -19.55 -24.10
C LEU A 74 7.76 -18.54 -25.08
N LEU A 75 9.08 -18.33 -25.07
CA LEU A 75 9.74 -17.37 -25.95
C LEU A 75 9.70 -17.80 -27.42
N ALA A 76 9.64 -19.10 -27.70
CA ALA A 76 9.43 -19.64 -29.04
C ALA A 76 8.08 -19.22 -29.66
N LYS A 77 7.11 -18.78 -28.85
CA LYS A 77 5.82 -18.23 -29.33
C LYS A 77 5.93 -16.80 -29.87
N HIS A 78 7.09 -16.14 -29.75
CA HIS A 78 7.33 -14.77 -30.24
C HIS A 78 6.28 -13.74 -29.77
N LEU A 79 5.84 -13.87 -28.52
CA LEU A 79 4.87 -12.94 -27.92
C LEU A 79 5.47 -11.55 -27.75
N SER A 80 4.63 -10.52 -27.88
CA SER A 80 5.00 -9.16 -27.51
C SER A 80 5.37 -9.08 -26.02
N LEU A 81 6.15 -8.08 -25.60
CA LEU A 81 6.53 -7.92 -24.19
C LEU A 81 5.30 -7.73 -23.28
N LEU A 82 4.22 -7.12 -23.80
CA LEU A 82 2.96 -6.92 -23.09
C LEU A 82 2.17 -8.22 -22.94
N THR A 83 2.05 -9.00 -24.02
CA THR A 83 1.45 -10.33 -23.94
C THR A 83 2.26 -11.23 -23.01
N LEU A 84 3.59 -11.15 -23.06
CA LEU A 84 4.47 -11.89 -22.15
C LEU A 84 4.26 -11.50 -20.69
N ARG A 85 4.05 -10.20 -20.41
CA ARG A 85 3.68 -9.71 -19.07
C ARG A 85 2.39 -10.36 -18.57
N ASN A 86 1.36 -10.49 -19.40
CA ASN A 86 0.10 -11.14 -19.00
C ASN A 86 0.32 -12.60 -18.62
N VAL A 87 1.06 -13.35 -19.45
CA VAL A 87 1.39 -14.76 -19.15
C VAL A 87 2.20 -14.88 -17.86
N LEU A 88 3.22 -14.04 -17.66
CA LEU A 88 4.02 -14.05 -16.43
C LEU A 88 3.20 -13.62 -15.20
N SER A 89 2.17 -12.78 -15.37
CA SER A 89 1.29 -12.35 -14.29
C SER A 89 0.43 -13.49 -13.71
N LEU A 90 0.16 -14.55 -14.50
CA LEU A 90 -0.48 -15.78 -14.00
C LEU A 90 0.38 -16.54 -13.00
N HIS A 91 1.70 -16.38 -13.09
CA HIS A 91 2.68 -17.06 -12.25
C HIS A 91 2.89 -16.36 -10.90
N ILE A 92 2.16 -15.29 -10.63
CA ILE A 92 2.31 -14.49 -9.42
C ILE A 92 0.98 -14.51 -8.69
N LEU A 93 0.88 -15.28 -7.62
CA LEU A 93 -0.34 -15.44 -6.82
C LEU A 93 -0.38 -14.39 -5.71
N SER A 94 -1.52 -13.70 -5.59
CA SER A 94 -1.70 -12.63 -4.62
C SER A 94 -1.65 -13.10 -3.16
N ASP A 95 -1.88 -14.39 -2.90
CA ASP A 95 -1.83 -14.99 -1.58
C ASP A 95 -0.51 -15.73 -1.32
N TYR A 96 -0.15 -15.86 -0.04
CA TYR A 96 0.98 -16.66 0.39
C TYR A 96 0.63 -18.17 0.51
N TYR A 97 1.39 -18.98 -0.21
CA TYR A 97 1.40 -20.43 -0.16
C TYR A 97 2.82 -20.95 0.06
N SER A 98 3.06 -21.60 1.20
CA SER A 98 4.26 -22.40 1.42
C SER A 98 4.09 -23.78 0.80
N SER A 99 5.21 -24.45 0.47
CA SER A 99 5.17 -25.85 0.03
C SER A 99 4.42 -26.74 1.03
N ARG A 100 4.61 -26.50 2.34
CA ARG A 100 3.89 -27.22 3.40
C ARG A 100 2.38 -27.01 3.35
N LYS A 101 1.93 -25.76 3.20
CA LYS A 101 0.50 -25.42 3.13
C LYS A 101 -0.17 -26.05 1.91
N LEU A 102 0.56 -26.14 0.80
CA LEU A 102 0.07 -26.76 -0.43
C LEU A 102 -0.16 -28.29 -0.29
N HIS A 103 0.60 -28.99 0.54
CA HIS A 103 0.37 -30.42 0.85
C HIS A 103 -0.65 -30.65 1.98
N GLN A 104 -1.26 -29.58 2.50
CA GLN A 104 -2.18 -29.62 3.64
C GLN A 104 -3.50 -28.91 3.34
N LEU A 105 -3.88 -28.84 2.06
CA LEU A 105 -5.13 -28.21 1.63
C LEU A 105 -6.32 -29.00 2.19
N SER A 106 -7.18 -28.34 2.97
CA SER A 106 -8.25 -29.00 3.73
C SER A 106 -9.29 -29.74 2.88
N ARG A 107 -9.41 -29.41 1.59
CA ARG A 107 -10.29 -30.09 0.62
C ARG A 107 -9.53 -30.71 -0.55
N GLY A 108 -8.20 -30.79 -0.47
CA GLY A 108 -7.34 -31.23 -1.57
C GLY A 108 -7.25 -30.23 -2.73
N SER A 109 -8.00 -29.12 -2.73
CA SER A 109 -7.84 -28.05 -3.70
C SER A 109 -8.17 -26.67 -3.11
N THR A 110 -7.66 -25.63 -3.76
CA THR A 110 -7.97 -24.23 -3.50
C THR A 110 -7.83 -23.42 -4.77
N ILE A 111 -8.54 -22.30 -4.86
CA ILE A 111 -8.41 -21.35 -5.95
C ILE A 111 -7.65 -20.13 -5.42
N SER A 112 -6.72 -19.61 -6.23
CA SER A 112 -5.94 -18.43 -5.89
C SER A 112 -6.05 -17.37 -6.99
N SER A 113 -6.18 -16.11 -6.59
CA SER A 113 -6.10 -14.99 -7.53
C SER A 113 -4.65 -14.78 -7.96
N SER A 114 -4.38 -14.74 -9.27
CA SER A 114 -3.10 -14.27 -9.79
C SER A 114 -3.04 -12.73 -9.87
N VAL A 115 -1.87 -12.20 -10.19
CA VAL A 115 -1.70 -10.78 -10.54
C VAL A 115 -2.46 -10.45 -11.82
N PHE A 116 -2.53 -11.38 -12.78
CA PHE A 116 -3.31 -11.18 -14.01
C PHE A 116 -4.78 -10.93 -13.70
N GLN A 117 -5.37 -11.72 -12.78
CA GLN A 117 -6.73 -11.49 -12.28
C GLN A 117 -6.89 -10.12 -11.63
N SER A 118 -5.97 -9.77 -10.73
CA SER A 118 -6.06 -8.51 -9.97
C SER A 118 -5.78 -7.26 -10.80
N SER A 119 -5.15 -7.42 -11.98
CA SER A 119 -4.85 -6.31 -12.89
C SER A 119 -6.10 -5.75 -13.57
N GLY A 120 -7.18 -6.56 -13.67
CA GLY A 120 -8.38 -6.23 -14.41
C GLY A 120 -8.33 -6.59 -15.90
N HIS A 121 -7.19 -7.07 -16.42
CA HIS A 121 -7.08 -7.52 -17.82
C HIS A 121 -7.68 -8.90 -18.06
N ALA A 122 -7.81 -9.73 -17.03
CA ALA A 122 -8.39 -11.07 -17.13
C ALA A 122 -9.93 -10.99 -17.33
N PRO A 123 -10.47 -11.47 -18.47
CA PRO A 123 -11.92 -11.53 -18.64
C PRO A 123 -12.54 -12.55 -17.68
N GLY A 124 -13.49 -12.12 -16.86
CA GLY A 124 -14.16 -12.99 -15.91
C GLY A 124 -13.18 -13.62 -14.90
N THR A 125 -13.00 -14.93 -14.99
CA THR A 125 -12.23 -15.75 -14.04
C THR A 125 -10.95 -16.35 -14.63
N THR A 126 -10.54 -15.94 -15.82
CA THR A 126 -9.39 -16.51 -16.55
C THR A 126 -8.04 -16.29 -15.84
N GLY A 127 -7.96 -15.37 -14.89
CA GLY A 127 -6.77 -15.15 -14.08
C GLY A 127 -6.72 -15.96 -12.78
N TYR A 128 -7.73 -16.78 -12.46
CA TYR A 128 -7.69 -17.64 -11.28
C TYR A 128 -6.86 -18.91 -11.55
N ILE A 129 -6.05 -19.27 -10.55
CA ILE A 129 -5.23 -20.49 -10.58
C ILE A 129 -5.85 -21.50 -9.63
N ASN A 130 -6.27 -22.63 -10.18
CA ASN A 130 -6.69 -23.79 -9.41
C ASN A 130 -5.47 -24.59 -8.98
N ILE A 131 -5.35 -24.79 -7.67
CA ILE A 131 -4.27 -25.49 -7.02
C ILE A 131 -4.84 -26.76 -6.42
N THR A 132 -4.33 -27.92 -6.83
CA THR A 132 -4.81 -29.22 -6.37
C THR A 132 -3.66 -30.02 -5.76
N ASP A 133 -3.85 -30.51 -4.53
CA ASP A 133 -3.00 -31.51 -3.90
C ASP A 133 -3.55 -32.90 -4.21
N HIS A 134 -2.82 -33.64 -5.05
CA HIS A 134 -3.19 -34.98 -5.46
C HIS A 134 -2.72 -36.01 -4.43
N ARG A 135 -3.31 -37.20 -4.48
CA ARG A 135 -2.84 -38.35 -3.71
C ARG A 135 -1.35 -38.59 -4.00
N ARG A 136 -0.57 -38.83 -2.93
CA ARG A 136 0.92 -38.96 -2.94
C ARG A 136 1.69 -37.63 -2.91
N GLY A 137 1.05 -36.52 -2.56
CA GLY A 137 1.73 -35.24 -2.33
C GLY A 137 2.22 -34.58 -3.61
N LYS A 138 1.57 -34.84 -4.74
CA LYS A 138 1.83 -34.12 -6.00
C LYS A 138 0.91 -32.91 -6.05
N VAL A 139 1.46 -31.70 -6.02
CA VAL A 139 0.67 -30.47 -6.16
C VAL A 139 0.70 -30.01 -7.60
N THR A 140 -0.46 -29.62 -8.14
CA THR A 140 -0.58 -29.07 -9.49
C THR A 140 -1.25 -27.71 -9.52
N PHE A 141 -0.87 -26.90 -10.51
CA PHE A 141 -1.40 -25.58 -10.79
C PHE A 141 -1.96 -25.57 -12.21
N ILE A 142 -3.17 -25.06 -12.37
CA ILE A 142 -3.80 -24.90 -13.69
C ILE A 142 -4.65 -23.63 -13.69
N THR A 143 -4.61 -22.90 -14.79
CA THR A 143 -5.52 -21.76 -15.04
C THR A 143 -6.93 -22.29 -15.28
N GLU A 144 -7.94 -21.48 -14.97
CA GLU A 144 -9.33 -21.86 -15.20
C GLU A 144 -9.65 -22.08 -16.68
N ASP A 145 -8.98 -21.33 -17.56
CA ASP A 145 -9.18 -21.30 -19.01
C ASP A 145 -8.05 -22.00 -19.78
N ALA A 146 -7.34 -22.96 -19.18
CA ALA A 146 -6.11 -23.58 -19.71
C ALA A 146 -6.15 -24.12 -21.16
N GLY A 147 -7.30 -24.13 -21.83
CA GLY A 147 -7.39 -24.43 -23.27
C GLY A 147 -6.96 -25.86 -23.63
N GLY A 148 -6.98 -26.78 -22.66
CA GLY A 148 -6.48 -28.15 -22.80
C GLY A 148 -4.99 -28.34 -22.49
N ALA A 149 -4.27 -27.30 -22.07
CA ALA A 149 -2.89 -27.41 -21.62
C ALA A 149 -2.76 -28.29 -20.36
N PRO A 150 -1.68 -29.07 -20.21
CA PRO A 150 -1.47 -29.90 -19.04
C PRO A 150 -1.20 -29.04 -17.80
N PRO A 151 -1.60 -29.49 -16.60
CA PRO A 151 -1.34 -28.76 -15.37
C PRO A 151 0.16 -28.73 -15.04
N ALA A 152 0.65 -27.59 -14.56
CA ALA A 152 2.01 -27.46 -14.07
C ALA A 152 2.15 -28.13 -12.70
N VAL A 153 3.30 -28.78 -12.44
CA VAL A 153 3.55 -29.54 -11.21
C VAL A 153 4.51 -28.77 -10.31
N LEU A 154 4.26 -28.75 -9.00
CA LEU A 154 5.22 -28.25 -8.01
C LEU A 154 6.48 -29.11 -8.03
N VAL A 155 7.64 -28.50 -8.32
CA VAL A 155 8.94 -29.19 -8.35
C VAL A 155 9.64 -29.08 -7.00
N LYS A 156 9.90 -27.85 -6.55
CA LYS A 156 10.58 -27.56 -5.28
C LYS A 156 10.28 -26.14 -4.80
N SER A 157 10.55 -25.89 -3.52
CA SER A 157 10.59 -24.55 -2.95
C SER A 157 11.99 -23.95 -3.12
N LEU A 158 12.10 -22.75 -3.69
CA LEU A 158 13.37 -22.02 -3.84
C LEU A 158 13.63 -21.12 -2.63
N LYS A 159 12.60 -20.40 -2.18
CA LYS A 159 12.69 -19.50 -1.04
C LYS A 159 11.33 -19.30 -0.41
N GLU A 160 11.25 -19.43 0.91
CA GLU A 160 10.07 -19.07 1.68
C GLU A 160 10.46 -18.13 2.81
N ILE A 161 9.86 -16.95 2.82
CA ILE A 161 9.87 -16.02 3.94
C ILE A 161 8.44 -16.00 4.47
N PRO A 162 8.16 -16.66 5.61
CA PRO A 162 6.82 -16.84 6.14
C PRO A 162 6.01 -15.54 6.14
N TYR A 163 4.78 -15.63 5.61
CA TYR A 163 3.81 -14.53 5.50
C TYR A 163 4.22 -13.36 4.58
N ASN A 164 5.40 -13.40 3.94
CA ASN A 164 5.90 -12.34 3.09
C ASN A 164 5.99 -12.76 1.61
N ILE A 165 6.94 -13.65 1.27
CA ILE A 165 7.12 -14.15 -0.10
C ILE A 165 7.41 -15.65 -0.09
N SER A 166 6.78 -16.37 -1.02
CA SER A 166 7.10 -17.76 -1.36
C SER A 166 7.50 -17.83 -2.82
N ILE A 167 8.61 -18.49 -3.13
CA ILE A 167 9.07 -18.72 -4.50
C ILE A 167 9.14 -20.23 -4.70
N LEU A 168 8.27 -20.74 -5.56
CA LEU A 168 8.09 -22.17 -5.82
C LEU A 168 8.40 -22.43 -7.28
N GLN A 169 9.24 -23.42 -7.57
CA GLN A 169 9.44 -23.86 -8.94
C GLN A 169 8.25 -24.71 -9.39
N ILE A 170 7.73 -24.42 -10.58
CA ILE A 170 6.76 -25.26 -11.28
C ILE A 170 7.36 -25.83 -12.57
N SER A 171 6.80 -26.93 -13.06
CA SER A 171 7.37 -27.72 -14.15
C SER A 171 7.24 -27.09 -15.54
N THR A 172 6.28 -26.19 -15.75
CA THR A 172 6.01 -25.58 -17.05
C THR A 172 5.25 -24.26 -16.88
N ILE A 173 5.17 -23.48 -17.94
CA ILE A 173 4.44 -22.22 -18.00
C ILE A 173 2.94 -22.50 -17.89
N LEU A 174 2.24 -21.70 -17.09
CA LEU A 174 0.79 -21.67 -17.04
C LEU A 174 0.24 -21.03 -18.32
N SER A 175 -0.52 -21.79 -19.11
CA SER A 175 -1.15 -21.32 -20.34
C SER A 175 -2.55 -20.78 -20.09
N SER A 176 -2.90 -19.71 -20.79
CA SER A 176 -4.26 -19.16 -20.85
C SER A 176 -4.41 -18.52 -22.23
N PRO A 177 -5.41 -18.92 -23.04
CA PRO A 177 -5.68 -18.27 -24.33
C PRO A 177 -5.89 -16.76 -24.19
N GLU A 178 -6.52 -16.31 -23.10
CA GLU A 178 -6.74 -14.88 -22.85
C GLU A 178 -5.46 -14.14 -22.50
N ALA A 179 -4.58 -14.72 -21.68
CA ALA A 179 -3.29 -14.10 -21.36
C ALA A 179 -2.31 -14.13 -22.55
N GLU A 180 -2.40 -15.17 -23.39
CA GLU A 180 -1.60 -15.32 -24.61
C GLU A 180 -2.16 -14.53 -25.80
N ALA A 181 -3.35 -13.94 -25.68
CA ALA A 181 -3.95 -13.13 -26.72
C ALA A 181 -3.06 -11.91 -27.04
N PRO A 182 -2.93 -11.54 -28.34
CA PRO A 182 -2.21 -10.34 -28.71
C PRO A 182 -2.81 -9.11 -28.03
N VAL A 183 -1.98 -8.43 -27.23
CA VAL A 183 -2.34 -7.14 -26.65
C VAL A 183 -2.00 -6.08 -27.68
N ALA A 184 -2.96 -5.22 -28.01
CA ALA A 184 -2.69 -4.06 -28.86
C ALA A 184 -1.60 -3.21 -28.21
N ALA A 185 -0.56 -2.87 -28.97
CA ALA A 185 0.46 -1.96 -28.48
C ALA A 185 -0.21 -0.65 -28.02
N PRO A 186 0.15 -0.13 -26.83
CA PRO A 186 -0.37 1.16 -26.39
C PRO A 186 0.01 2.19 -27.44
N THR A 187 -0.97 2.98 -27.86
CA THR A 187 -0.73 4.08 -28.78
C THR A 187 0.29 5.02 -28.15
N PRO A 188 1.38 5.41 -28.84
CA PRO A 188 2.38 6.31 -28.28
C PRO A 188 1.71 7.53 -27.64
N VAL A 189 1.86 7.65 -26.33
CA VAL A 189 1.18 8.70 -25.56
C VAL A 189 2.03 9.96 -25.65
N ASN A 190 1.61 10.92 -26.47
CA ASN A 190 2.10 12.28 -26.31
C ASN A 190 1.41 12.90 -25.07
N LEU A 191 2.07 12.79 -23.91
CA LEU A 191 1.51 13.14 -22.61
C LEU A 191 0.95 14.57 -22.60
N THR A 192 1.71 15.55 -23.07
CA THR A 192 1.29 16.97 -23.02
C THR A 192 0.09 17.24 -23.94
N VAL A 193 0.03 16.62 -25.12
CA VAL A 193 -1.13 16.72 -26.03
C VAL A 193 -2.36 16.06 -25.41
N LEU A 194 -2.21 14.89 -24.79
CA LEU A 194 -3.29 14.20 -24.09
C LEU A 194 -3.85 15.07 -22.96
N LEU A 195 -2.97 15.60 -22.10
CA LEU A 195 -3.33 16.48 -20.99
C LEU A 195 -4.05 17.75 -21.49
N ALA A 196 -3.52 18.39 -22.52
CA ALA A 196 -4.13 19.58 -23.11
C ALA A 196 -5.55 19.33 -23.63
N LYS A 197 -5.79 18.19 -24.27
CA LYS A 197 -7.12 17.83 -24.80
C LYS A 197 -8.14 17.46 -23.73
N LYS A 198 -7.70 17.10 -22.52
CA LYS A 198 -8.54 16.46 -21.50
C LYS A 198 -8.71 17.32 -20.23
N GLY A 199 -8.57 18.65 -20.36
CA GLY A 199 -8.87 19.62 -19.29
C GLY A 199 -7.71 19.95 -18.36
N CYS A 200 -6.49 19.64 -18.82
CA CYS A 200 -5.24 19.68 -18.09
C CYS A 200 -4.16 20.49 -18.82
N LYS A 201 -4.57 21.40 -19.70
CA LYS A 201 -3.67 22.20 -20.54
C LYS A 201 -2.71 23.06 -19.72
N ALA A 202 -3.18 23.70 -18.65
CA ALA A 202 -2.33 24.55 -17.83
C ALA A 202 -1.20 23.75 -17.16
N PHE A 203 -1.46 22.51 -16.76
CA PHE A 203 -0.42 21.62 -16.25
C PHE A 203 0.53 21.16 -17.36
N ALA A 204 0.00 20.81 -18.53
CA ALA A 204 0.80 20.48 -19.71
C ALA A 204 1.74 21.63 -20.12
N ASP A 205 1.27 22.87 -20.10
CA ASP A 205 2.06 24.07 -20.42
C ASP A 205 3.20 24.25 -19.39
N LEU A 206 2.98 23.94 -18.11
CA LEU A 206 4.03 23.98 -17.09
C LEU A 206 5.11 22.91 -17.30
N LEU A 207 4.71 21.70 -17.74
CA LEU A 207 5.65 20.64 -18.12
C LEU A 207 6.46 21.04 -19.35
N LEU A 208 5.81 21.57 -20.39
CA LEU A 208 6.48 22.07 -21.61
C LEU A 208 7.46 23.22 -21.30
N ALA A 209 7.15 24.06 -20.32
CA ALA A 209 8.05 25.11 -19.85
C ALA A 209 9.24 24.59 -19.00
N SER A 210 9.26 23.29 -18.67
CA SER A 210 10.30 22.64 -17.86
C SER A 210 10.78 21.34 -18.53
N PRO A 211 11.59 21.41 -19.61
CA PRO A 211 11.96 20.25 -20.43
C PRO A 211 12.58 19.09 -19.63
N ASP A 212 13.47 19.37 -18.68
CA ASP A 212 14.10 18.34 -17.83
C ASP A 212 13.07 17.58 -16.98
N VAL A 213 12.00 18.25 -16.55
CA VAL A 213 10.91 17.62 -15.80
C VAL A 213 10.06 16.77 -16.72
N LEU A 214 9.70 17.31 -17.90
CA LEU A 214 8.91 16.58 -18.89
C LEU A 214 9.62 15.29 -19.32
N GLN A 215 10.94 15.35 -19.56
CA GLN A 215 11.73 14.18 -19.92
C GLN A 215 11.61 13.06 -18.89
N ILE A 216 11.59 13.37 -17.59
CA ILE A 216 11.42 12.36 -16.53
C ILE A 216 10.04 11.69 -16.64
N PHE A 217 8.97 12.43 -16.96
CA PHE A 217 7.67 11.81 -17.21
C PHE A 217 7.71 10.92 -18.45
N GLU A 218 8.32 11.37 -19.54
CA GLU A 218 8.44 10.61 -20.79
C GLU A 218 9.25 9.33 -20.60
N ASP A 219 10.38 9.38 -19.88
CA ASP A 219 11.20 8.22 -19.54
C ASP A 219 10.44 7.19 -18.68
N ASN A 220 9.37 7.60 -17.99
CA ASN A 220 8.55 6.71 -17.17
C ASN A 220 7.33 6.12 -17.91
N LEU A 221 6.99 6.60 -19.12
CA LEU A 221 5.88 6.04 -19.92
C LEU A 221 6.16 4.59 -20.33
N ASP A 222 7.41 4.24 -20.64
CA ASP A 222 7.75 2.87 -21.04
C ASP A 222 7.74 1.88 -19.88
N VAL A 223 8.04 2.36 -18.66
CA VAL A 223 8.20 1.52 -17.46
C VAL A 223 6.99 1.55 -16.52
N GLY A 224 6.01 2.38 -16.86
CA GLY A 224 4.73 2.53 -16.19
C GLY A 224 4.65 3.74 -15.29
N LEU A 225 3.65 4.57 -15.57
CA LEU A 225 3.47 5.87 -14.94
C LEU A 225 2.02 6.07 -14.50
N THR A 226 1.83 6.69 -13.33
CA THR A 226 0.54 7.28 -12.96
C THR A 226 0.70 8.77 -12.77
N VAL A 227 -0.08 9.57 -13.51
CA VAL A 227 -0.09 11.05 -13.40
C VAL A 227 -1.40 11.53 -12.80
N PHE A 228 -1.32 12.27 -11.70
CA PHE A 228 -2.44 13.01 -11.14
C PHE A 228 -2.45 14.43 -11.69
N CYS A 229 -3.19 14.64 -12.75
CA CYS A 229 -3.21 15.93 -13.43
C CYS A 229 -4.18 16.92 -12.77
N PRO A 230 -3.70 18.06 -12.22
CA PRO A 230 -4.58 19.10 -11.72
C PRO A 230 -5.31 19.80 -12.87
N SER A 231 -6.63 19.97 -12.72
CA SER A 231 -7.46 20.70 -13.68
C SER A 231 -6.93 22.12 -13.93
N ASP A 232 -7.24 22.68 -15.10
CA ASP A 232 -6.80 24.04 -15.44
C ASP A 232 -7.25 25.10 -14.43
N GLY A 233 -8.44 24.93 -13.85
CA GLY A 233 -8.94 25.79 -12.77
C GLY A 233 -8.07 25.71 -11.53
N ALA A 234 -7.67 24.51 -11.12
CA ALA A 234 -6.79 24.30 -9.97
C ALA A 234 -5.40 24.93 -10.19
N VAL A 235 -4.82 24.75 -11.38
CA VAL A 235 -3.51 25.31 -11.72
C VAL A 235 -3.55 26.84 -11.73
N ARG A 236 -4.57 27.45 -12.35
CA ARG A 236 -4.72 28.92 -12.36
C ARG A 236 -4.87 29.48 -10.95
N ALA A 237 -5.70 28.86 -10.11
CA ALA A 237 -5.88 29.28 -8.72
C ALA A 237 -4.57 29.16 -7.91
N PHE A 238 -3.72 28.18 -8.24
CA PHE A 238 -2.42 27.98 -7.59
C PHE A 238 -1.30 28.89 -8.14
N GLY A 239 -1.52 29.56 -9.27
CA GLY A 239 -0.52 30.35 -9.99
C GLY A 239 0.33 31.32 -9.14
N PRO A 240 -0.25 32.11 -8.21
CA PRO A 240 0.53 32.99 -7.33
C PRO A 240 1.53 32.24 -6.44
N LYS A 241 1.12 31.11 -5.85
CA LYS A 241 2.01 30.26 -5.04
C LYS A 241 3.12 29.65 -5.89
N TYR A 242 2.77 29.18 -7.09
CA TYR A 242 3.74 28.60 -8.03
C TYR A 242 4.84 29.60 -8.43
N LYS A 243 4.47 30.86 -8.70
CA LYS A 243 5.43 31.91 -9.07
C LYS A 243 6.47 32.18 -7.97
N ASN A 244 6.09 32.03 -6.71
CA ASN A 244 6.95 32.26 -5.54
C ASN A 244 7.90 31.10 -5.23
N LEU A 245 7.83 29.98 -5.96
CA LEU A 245 8.75 28.85 -5.78
C LEU A 245 10.07 29.11 -6.53
N THR A 246 11.15 28.55 -5.97
CA THR A 246 12.44 28.41 -6.66
C THR A 246 12.31 27.48 -7.87
N ALA A 247 13.29 27.47 -8.77
CA ALA A 247 13.31 26.54 -9.91
C ALA A 247 13.21 25.07 -9.45
N ASP A 248 14.01 24.68 -8.45
CA ASP A 248 13.96 23.33 -7.86
C ASP A 248 12.62 23.03 -7.20
N GLY A 249 12.00 24.04 -6.56
CA GLY A 249 10.68 23.93 -5.96
C GLY A 249 9.59 23.70 -7.01
N LYS A 250 9.67 24.40 -8.15
CA LYS A 250 8.76 24.19 -9.30
C LYS A 250 8.93 22.78 -9.87
N ALA A 251 10.16 22.35 -10.13
CA ALA A 251 10.45 21.01 -10.63
C ALA A 251 9.92 19.92 -9.68
N SER A 252 10.21 20.05 -8.38
CA SER A 252 9.75 19.10 -7.36
C SER A 252 8.22 19.06 -7.26
N LEU A 253 7.54 20.21 -7.36
CA LEU A 253 6.08 20.26 -7.37
C LEU A 253 5.48 19.52 -8.57
N LEU A 254 6.03 19.75 -9.77
CA LEU A 254 5.54 19.10 -10.99
C LEU A 254 5.74 17.58 -10.90
N LEU A 255 6.95 17.12 -10.54
CA LEU A 255 7.26 15.70 -10.36
C LEU A 255 6.44 15.04 -9.24
N TYR A 256 6.00 15.82 -8.23
CA TYR A 256 5.14 15.31 -7.17
C TYR A 256 3.77 14.83 -7.67
N HIS A 257 3.36 15.20 -8.88
CA HIS A 257 2.12 14.72 -9.48
C HIS A 257 2.28 13.40 -10.25
N GLY A 258 3.51 12.88 -10.42
CA GLY A 258 3.77 11.60 -11.06
C GLY A 258 4.20 10.52 -10.08
N VAL A 259 3.82 9.26 -10.36
CA VAL A 259 4.22 8.05 -9.64
C VAL A 259 4.87 7.09 -10.63
N PRO A 260 6.11 6.60 -10.37
CA PRO A 260 6.79 5.63 -11.23
C PRO A 260 6.23 4.21 -11.03
N ALA A 261 4.95 4.06 -11.30
CA ALA A 261 4.24 2.80 -11.48
C ALA A 261 2.83 3.04 -12.01
N TYR A 262 2.34 2.07 -12.76
CA TYR A 262 0.95 1.95 -13.16
C TYR A 262 0.04 1.66 -11.95
N TYR A 263 -1.06 2.40 -11.84
CA TYR A 263 -2.16 2.09 -10.94
C TYR A 263 -3.48 2.34 -11.66
N SER A 264 -4.18 1.26 -12.00
CA SER A 264 -5.56 1.32 -12.51
C SER A 264 -6.53 1.85 -11.45
N PRO A 265 -7.76 2.26 -11.81
CA PRO A 265 -8.75 2.72 -10.84
C PRO A 265 -9.03 1.68 -9.76
N GLN A 266 -9.05 0.39 -10.13
CA GLN A 266 -9.27 -0.70 -9.18
C GLN A 266 -8.09 -0.87 -8.22
N LEU A 267 -6.86 -0.71 -8.71
CA LEU A 267 -5.67 -0.74 -7.86
C LEU A 267 -5.64 0.44 -6.91
N LEU A 268 -6.03 1.65 -7.34
CA LEU A 268 -6.14 2.80 -6.44
C LEU A 268 -7.22 2.60 -5.35
N LYS A 269 -8.33 1.91 -5.69
CA LYS A 269 -9.38 1.59 -4.72
C LYS A 269 -8.94 0.60 -3.64
N THR A 270 -8.20 -0.42 -4.05
CA THR A 270 -7.80 -1.54 -3.19
C THR A 270 -6.48 -1.28 -2.45
N ASN A 271 -5.57 -0.52 -3.06
CA ASN A 271 -4.25 -0.21 -2.51
C ASN A 271 -4.24 1.16 -1.82
N ASN A 272 -4.96 1.26 -0.70
CA ASN A 272 -4.91 2.43 0.16
C ASN A 272 -3.55 2.48 0.89
N GLY A 273 -2.82 3.58 0.78
CA GLY A 273 -1.49 3.62 1.38
C GLY A 273 -0.61 4.76 0.88
N PHE A 274 0.69 4.64 1.16
CA PHE A 274 1.70 5.61 0.76
C PHE A 274 2.17 5.38 -0.67
N PHE A 275 2.20 6.46 -1.45
CA PHE A 275 2.65 6.47 -2.84
C PHE A 275 3.90 7.35 -2.91
N THR A 276 5.00 6.77 -3.37
CA THR A 276 6.25 7.48 -3.65
C THR A 276 6.16 8.14 -5.01
N THR A 277 6.49 9.43 -5.09
CA THR A 277 6.38 10.21 -6.33
C THR A 277 7.71 10.30 -7.09
N LEU A 278 7.66 10.73 -8.35
CA LEU A 278 8.84 11.04 -9.17
C LEU A 278 9.72 12.15 -8.55
N ALA A 279 9.19 12.96 -7.64
CA ALA A 279 9.97 13.97 -6.91
C ALA A 279 10.93 13.35 -5.87
N THR A 280 10.78 12.07 -5.55
CA THR A 280 11.69 11.37 -4.63
C THR A 280 12.99 11.02 -5.34
N THR A 281 14.11 11.56 -4.86
CA THR A 281 15.45 11.30 -5.40
C THR A 281 16.39 10.81 -4.32
N SER A 282 17.59 10.36 -4.69
CA SER A 282 18.64 10.01 -3.72
C SER A 282 18.99 11.16 -2.77
N ARG A 283 18.80 12.40 -3.20
CA ARG A 283 19.00 13.62 -2.40
C ARG A 283 17.79 13.99 -1.55
N ASN A 284 16.57 13.70 -2.04
CA ASN A 284 15.31 14.10 -1.43
C ASN A 284 14.41 12.89 -1.12
N LYS A 285 14.48 12.37 0.10
CA LYS A 285 13.93 11.04 0.44
C LYS A 285 12.46 10.99 0.90
N ASN A 286 11.67 12.06 0.77
CA ASN A 286 10.41 12.16 1.52
C ASN A 286 9.17 12.64 0.74
N PHE A 287 9.22 12.66 -0.60
CA PHE A 287 8.10 13.11 -1.42
C PHE A 287 7.09 11.98 -1.66
N HIS A 288 6.24 11.75 -0.65
CA HIS A 288 5.11 10.81 -0.71
C HIS A 288 3.79 11.50 -0.37
N TYR A 289 2.69 10.89 -0.78
CA TYR A 289 1.33 11.18 -0.29
C TYR A 289 0.58 9.88 -0.02
N THR A 290 -0.63 9.99 0.52
CA THR A 290 -1.49 8.85 0.77
C THR A 290 -2.68 8.87 -0.19
N VAL A 291 -2.92 7.76 -0.90
CA VAL A 291 -4.18 7.57 -1.63
C VAL A 291 -5.16 6.84 -0.72
N ARG A 292 -6.39 7.35 -0.65
CA ARG A 292 -7.48 6.75 0.13
C ARG A 292 -8.76 6.74 -0.65
N THR A 293 -9.49 5.66 -0.52
CA THR A 293 -10.82 5.48 -1.07
C THR A 293 -11.85 5.56 0.04
N ASP A 294 -12.74 6.56 -0.06
CA ASP A 294 -13.83 6.79 0.88
C ASP A 294 -15.15 6.66 0.08
N GLY A 295 -15.80 5.49 0.15
CA GLY A 295 -16.92 5.13 -0.73
C GLY A 295 -16.46 4.92 -2.18
N ASP A 296 -17.09 5.59 -3.14
CA ASP A 296 -16.67 5.59 -4.55
C ASP A 296 -15.59 6.63 -4.88
N ALA A 297 -15.34 7.58 -3.97
CA ALA A 297 -14.42 8.68 -4.19
C ALA A 297 -12.98 8.29 -3.84
N ILE A 298 -12.07 8.41 -4.81
CA ILE A 298 -10.63 8.25 -4.60
C ILE A 298 -10.02 9.62 -4.32
N THR A 299 -9.31 9.73 -3.20
CA THR A 299 -8.68 10.98 -2.74
C THR A 299 -7.18 10.81 -2.60
N VAL A 300 -6.44 11.85 -3.00
CA VAL A 300 -4.99 11.96 -2.84
C VAL A 300 -4.73 12.96 -1.72
N LYS A 301 -4.30 12.45 -0.56
CA LYS A 301 -4.09 13.22 0.67
C LYS A 301 -2.61 13.50 0.86
N THR A 302 -2.22 14.78 0.74
CA THR A 302 -0.93 15.28 1.22
C THR A 302 -1.10 15.81 2.65
N ARG A 303 -0.01 16.21 3.31
CA ARG A 303 -0.10 16.87 4.62
C ARG A 303 -0.69 18.28 4.56
N VAL A 304 -0.80 18.87 3.36
CA VAL A 304 -1.19 20.27 3.14
C VAL A 304 -2.56 20.35 2.48
N VAL A 305 -2.89 19.41 1.60
CA VAL A 305 -4.12 19.42 0.81
C VAL A 305 -4.65 18.01 0.57
N THR A 306 -5.98 17.89 0.51
CA THR A 306 -6.66 16.69 -0.02
C THR A 306 -7.29 17.03 -1.36
N ALA A 307 -6.82 16.35 -2.41
CA ALA A 307 -7.38 16.40 -3.76
C ALA A 307 -8.26 15.17 -4.02
N THR A 308 -9.26 15.32 -4.88
CA THR A 308 -10.17 14.25 -5.29
C THR A 308 -9.96 13.98 -6.78
N ILE A 309 -9.92 12.70 -7.16
CA ILE A 309 -9.95 12.30 -8.57
C ILE A 309 -11.35 12.60 -9.12
N THR A 310 -11.43 13.41 -10.17
CA THR A 310 -12.70 13.84 -10.79
C THR A 310 -13.03 13.04 -12.03
N SER A 311 -12.02 12.53 -12.74
CA SER A 311 -12.21 11.69 -13.93
C SER A 311 -10.93 10.94 -14.30
N THR A 312 -11.08 9.87 -15.08
CA THR A 312 -9.99 9.12 -15.69
C THR A 312 -9.72 9.68 -17.09
N ILE A 313 -8.50 10.16 -17.34
CA ILE A 313 -8.06 10.71 -18.62
C ILE A 313 -7.49 9.60 -19.52
N LEU A 314 -6.69 8.71 -18.93
CA LEU A 314 -6.06 7.56 -19.56
C LEU A 314 -5.99 6.43 -18.53
N ASP A 315 -6.28 5.22 -18.98
CA ASP A 315 -6.08 3.98 -18.23
C ASP A 315 -5.71 2.92 -19.27
N GLN A 316 -4.42 2.82 -19.59
CA GLN A 316 -3.88 1.93 -20.61
C GLN A 316 -2.54 1.41 -20.10
N ASP A 317 -2.46 0.16 -19.66
CA ASP A 317 -1.21 -0.43 -19.15
C ASP A 317 -0.05 -0.20 -20.15
N PRO A 318 1.07 0.42 -19.73
CA PRO A 318 1.48 0.64 -18.33
C PRO A 318 1.19 2.05 -17.76
N ASP A 319 0.37 2.87 -18.40
CA ASP A 319 0.15 4.27 -18.05
C ASP A 319 -1.28 4.61 -17.63
N ALA A 320 -1.39 5.42 -16.59
CA ALA A 320 -2.65 5.98 -16.13
C ALA A 320 -2.54 7.49 -15.91
N VAL A 321 -3.60 8.22 -16.25
CA VAL A 321 -3.71 9.66 -16.00
C VAL A 321 -5.08 9.96 -15.41
N TYR A 322 -5.09 10.66 -14.28
CA TYR A 322 -6.31 11.01 -13.53
C TYR A 322 -6.41 12.51 -13.37
N ALA A 323 -7.56 13.10 -13.69
CA ALA A 323 -7.84 14.49 -13.40
C ALA A 323 -8.11 14.66 -11.89
N ILE A 324 -7.51 15.67 -11.27
CA ILE A 324 -7.75 16.03 -9.87
C ILE A 324 -8.19 17.48 -9.72
N ASN A 325 -8.97 17.76 -8.69
CA ASN A 325 -9.57 19.08 -8.46
C ASN A 325 -8.63 20.10 -7.77
N LYS A 326 -7.43 19.71 -7.33
CA LYS A 326 -6.48 20.59 -6.63
C LYS A 326 -5.04 20.25 -7.00
N VAL A 327 -4.15 21.24 -6.97
CA VAL A 327 -2.70 21.01 -7.07
C VAL A 327 -2.19 20.34 -5.79
N LEU A 328 -1.54 19.19 -5.93
CA LEU A 328 -0.91 18.46 -4.82
C LEU A 328 0.25 19.28 -4.28
N GLN A 329 0.27 19.48 -2.96
CA GLN A 329 1.24 20.32 -2.28
C GLN A 329 2.10 19.46 -1.34
N PRO A 330 3.38 19.22 -1.66
CA PRO A 330 4.31 18.54 -0.77
C PRO A 330 4.64 19.41 0.45
N ARG A 331 4.73 18.80 1.63
CA ARG A 331 5.06 19.52 2.88
C ARG A 331 6.47 20.12 2.86
N GLU A 332 7.34 19.57 2.01
CA GLU A 332 8.72 20.00 1.81
C GLU A 332 8.78 21.41 1.19
N LEU A 333 7.71 21.83 0.49
CA LEU A 333 7.61 23.14 -0.15
C LEU A 333 6.57 24.06 0.49
N PHE A 334 5.59 23.49 1.20
CA PHE A 334 4.47 24.26 1.77
C PHE A 334 4.29 23.94 3.25
N LYS A 335 4.12 25.01 4.04
CA LYS A 335 3.77 24.90 5.46
C LYS A 335 2.43 24.16 5.59
N ILE A 336 2.38 23.25 6.55
CA ILE A 336 1.14 22.59 6.96
C ILE A 336 0.23 23.70 7.52
N PRO A 337 -1.05 23.77 7.14
CA PRO A 337 -1.99 24.64 7.85
C PRO A 337 -1.95 24.23 9.32
N GLU A 338 -1.42 25.10 10.19
CA GLU A 338 -1.66 24.94 11.62
C GLU A 338 -3.17 24.92 11.78
N VAL A 339 -3.68 23.83 12.38
CA VAL A 339 -5.02 23.84 12.91
C VAL A 339 -4.98 24.90 14.00
N VAL A 340 -5.34 26.14 13.65
CA VAL A 340 -5.86 27.07 14.64
C VAL A 340 -7.09 26.38 15.19
N GLU A 341 -6.91 25.66 16.28
CA GLU A 341 -8.01 25.42 17.20
C GLU A 341 -8.65 26.78 17.40
N ALA A 342 -9.92 26.90 16.98
CA ALA A 342 -10.70 28.08 17.24
C ALA A 342 -10.57 28.38 18.73
N ASP A 343 -10.05 29.58 19.04
CA ASP A 343 -9.89 30.09 20.39
C ASP A 343 -11.09 29.67 21.24
N ALA A 344 -10.88 28.71 22.13
CA ALA A 344 -11.79 28.50 23.24
C ALA A 344 -11.84 29.84 23.98
N PRO A 345 -13.04 30.39 24.28
CA PRO A 345 -13.15 31.71 24.86
C PRO A 345 -12.37 31.74 26.18
N ALA A 346 -11.37 32.62 26.23
CA ALA A 346 -10.53 32.83 27.40
C ALA A 346 -11.41 33.10 28.63
N PRO A 347 -11.16 32.46 29.79
CA PRO A 347 -11.86 32.81 31.02
C PRO A 347 -11.50 34.25 31.41
N ALA A 348 -12.51 35.10 31.55
CA ALA A 348 -12.37 36.47 31.99
C ALA A 348 -11.63 36.54 33.34
N SER A 349 -10.50 37.24 33.35
CA SER A 349 -9.77 37.59 34.56
C SER A 349 -10.53 38.68 35.33
N LYS A 350 -11.15 38.34 36.46
CA LYS A 350 -11.60 39.33 37.45
C LYS A 350 -10.59 39.43 38.59
N LYS A 351 -9.85 40.54 38.62
CA LYS A 351 -9.23 41.07 39.84
C LYS A 351 -10.32 41.68 40.71
N SER A 352 -10.38 41.31 41.99
CA SER A 352 -10.70 42.26 43.06
C SER A 352 -10.14 41.77 44.41
N LYS A 353 -9.62 42.73 45.18
CA LYS A 353 -8.93 42.58 46.46
C LYS A 353 -9.94 42.48 47.63
N HIS A 354 -9.48 41.80 48.69
CA HIS A 354 -9.73 42.01 50.13
C HIS A 354 -11.17 42.30 50.62
N ALA A 355 -11.68 41.42 51.50
CA ALA A 355 -11.72 41.61 52.96
C ALA A 355 -12.87 40.76 53.56
N ALA A 356 -12.58 40.09 54.67
CA ALA A 356 -13.56 39.41 55.51
C ALA A 356 -14.10 40.37 56.58
N ALA A 357 -15.41 40.32 56.82
CA ALA A 357 -16.07 40.60 58.09
C ALA A 357 -17.52 40.08 58.01
N GLY A 358 -17.89 39.08 58.83
CA GLY A 358 -19.29 38.71 59.11
C GLY A 358 -19.88 39.62 60.20
N PRO A 359 -20.86 39.18 61.02
CA PRO A 359 -21.69 37.97 61.02
C PRO A 359 -23.21 38.30 61.23
N GLU A 360 -23.98 37.38 61.84
CA GLU A 360 -25.38 37.47 62.35
C GLU A 360 -26.47 36.92 61.41
N GLU A 361 -27.42 36.08 61.81
CA GLU A 361 -27.69 35.28 63.02
C GLU A 361 -28.84 34.30 62.65
N SER A 362 -28.80 33.07 63.17
CA SER A 362 -29.89 32.06 63.19
C SER A 362 -30.97 32.46 64.23
N PRO A 363 -32.06 31.70 64.56
CA PRO A 363 -32.47 30.29 64.28
C PRO A 363 -33.99 30.17 63.93
N ALA A 364 -34.71 29.04 63.85
CA ALA A 364 -34.62 27.67 64.35
C ALA A 364 -35.61 26.74 63.57
N ASP A 365 -35.23 25.45 63.45
CA ASP A 365 -35.99 24.19 63.69
C ASP A 365 -37.41 23.98 63.07
N GLU A 366 -37.85 22.83 62.54
CA GLU A 366 -37.44 21.42 62.65
C GLU A 366 -38.17 20.57 61.56
N GLU A 367 -37.51 19.49 61.07
CA GLU A 367 -37.99 18.13 60.69
C GLU A 367 -39.22 17.88 59.76
N ALA A 368 -39.29 16.89 58.85
CA ALA A 368 -38.49 15.70 58.55
C ALA A 368 -38.77 15.14 57.12
N SER A 369 -37.83 14.30 56.69
CA SER A 369 -37.91 13.11 55.83
C SER A 369 -37.73 13.21 54.29
N ASP A 370 -36.54 12.73 53.92
CA ASP A 370 -36.18 11.85 52.81
C ASP A 370 -36.35 12.29 51.34
N ASN A 371 -35.22 12.74 50.78
CA ASN A 371 -34.78 12.31 49.46
C ASN A 371 -33.24 12.41 49.36
N SER A 372 -32.59 11.39 48.79
CA SER A 372 -31.23 11.51 48.24
C SER A 372 -31.06 10.59 47.04
N ALA A 373 -31.47 11.12 45.90
CA ALA A 373 -30.67 11.39 44.72
C ALA A 373 -29.26 10.77 44.58
N LEU A 374 -29.02 10.28 43.36
CA LEU A 374 -27.90 10.61 42.47
C LEU A 374 -26.46 10.48 42.99
N SER A 375 -25.72 9.62 42.27
CA SER A 375 -24.56 10.02 41.45
C SER A 375 -23.77 11.24 41.93
N LEU A 376 -22.53 11.01 42.35
CA LEU A 376 -21.44 11.95 42.06
C LEU A 376 -20.09 11.23 41.97
N SER A 377 -19.43 11.49 40.85
CA SER A 377 -17.98 11.46 40.70
C SER A 377 -17.32 12.52 41.58
N ALA A 378 -16.20 12.20 42.23
CA ALA A 378 -15.06 13.12 42.36
C ALA A 378 -13.82 12.36 42.86
N ALA A 379 -12.68 12.80 42.35
CA ALA A 379 -11.34 12.29 42.61
C ALA A 379 -10.87 12.47 44.07
N GLY A 380 -9.98 11.59 44.55
CA GLY A 380 -9.09 11.94 45.65
C GLY A 380 -8.46 10.79 46.45
N ARG A 381 -7.15 10.60 46.20
CA ARG A 381 -6.09 10.23 47.17
C ARG A 381 -5.89 8.73 47.54
N TRP A 382 -4.78 8.21 47.01
CA TRP A 382 -3.76 7.34 47.62
C TRP A 382 -4.16 6.51 48.85
N LEU A 383 -4.19 5.18 48.69
CA LEU A 383 -3.73 4.18 49.67
C LEU A 383 -3.37 2.89 48.92
N THR A 384 -2.15 2.42 49.16
CA THR A 384 -1.58 1.16 48.67
C THR A 384 -2.26 -0.04 49.33
N ALA A 385 -2.68 -1.03 48.53
CA ALA A 385 -2.81 -2.41 48.99
C ALA A 385 -2.49 -3.35 47.83
N ALA A 386 -1.32 -3.99 47.90
CA ALA A 386 -0.93 -5.08 47.04
C ALA A 386 -1.68 -6.35 47.47
N MET A 387 -2.33 -7.03 46.52
CA MET A 387 -2.60 -8.46 46.66
C MET A 387 -2.36 -9.12 45.31
N ALA A 388 -1.25 -9.85 45.23
CA ALA A 388 -0.92 -10.75 44.14
C ALA A 388 -1.65 -12.08 44.37
N ALA A 389 -2.43 -12.54 43.39
CA ALA A 389 -2.89 -13.92 43.30
C ALA A 389 -2.40 -14.49 41.97
N THR A 390 -1.27 -15.19 42.02
CA THR A 390 -0.72 -15.99 40.92
C THR A 390 -1.49 -17.31 40.81
N LEU A 391 -2.11 -17.57 39.66
CA LEU A 391 -2.58 -18.91 39.28
C LEU A 391 -1.54 -19.53 38.33
N ALA A 392 -0.81 -20.53 38.86
CA ALA A 392 0.11 -21.35 38.10
C ALA A 392 -0.66 -22.40 37.30
N ALA A 393 -0.41 -22.47 35.99
CA ALA A 393 -0.86 -23.55 35.12
C ALA A 393 0.10 -24.73 35.24
N ALA A 394 -0.41 -25.89 35.66
CA ALA A 394 0.31 -27.16 35.64
C ALA A 394 0.19 -27.80 34.24
N VAL A 395 1.34 -27.99 33.59
CA VAL A 395 1.48 -28.89 32.43
C VAL A 395 1.74 -30.29 32.96
N ILE A 396 0.81 -31.22 32.71
CA ILE A 396 1.03 -32.64 32.90
C ILE A 396 1.53 -33.21 31.57
N VAL A 397 2.79 -33.66 31.58
CA VAL A 397 3.34 -34.59 30.60
C VAL A 397 3.10 -35.99 31.13
N VAL A 398 2.43 -36.84 30.36
CA VAL A 398 2.49 -38.29 30.54
C VAL A 398 2.82 -38.91 29.19
N VAL A 399 4.04 -39.44 29.16
CA VAL A 399 4.63 -40.56 28.40
C VAL A 399 4.10 -40.84 27.00
#